data_AF-A0A1S3ZXB6-F1
#
_entry.id   AF-A0A1S3ZXB6-F1
#
_cell.length_a   1.000
_cell.length_b   1.000
_cell.length_c   1.000
_cell.angle_alpha   90.00
_cell.angle_beta   90.00
_cell.angle_gamma   90.00
#
_symmetry.space_group_name_H-M   'P 1'
#
loop_
_entity.id
_entity.type
_entity.pdbx_description
1 polymer ?
#
loop_
_entity_poly.entity_id
_entity_poly.type
_entity_poly.pdbx_seq_one_letter_code
_entity_poly.pdbx_strand_id
1 'polypeptide(L)'
;MKFLLEISARLSNIATMVPNGGADDENTPHFFKLHCQNCQELSKRQCVYISESCKKCKKYGTVTLTPGYGRPFTAEDSESGAYAPLMLFDCDEMAPEGYGFNGGWKLTTVISTSNFIIFAPHY
;
A
#
# COMPACT_ATOMS: atom_id res chain seq x y z
N MET A 1 -14.43 -6.77 6.86
CA MET A 1 -14.62 -6.64 5.39
C MET A 1 -13.25 -6.76 4.77
N LYS A 2 -13.09 -7.52 3.69
CA LYS A 2 -11.77 -7.69 3.06
C LYS A 2 -11.53 -6.65 1.96
N PHE A 3 -10.37 -5.99 2.00
CA PHE A 3 -9.91 -5.05 0.98
C PHE A 3 -8.58 -5.54 0.40
N LEU A 4 -8.57 -5.88 -0.89
CA LEU A 4 -7.36 -6.28 -1.60
C LEU A 4 -6.74 -5.05 -2.27
N LEU A 5 -5.52 -4.71 -1.88
CA LEU A 5 -4.75 -3.68 -2.56
C LEU A 5 -4.09 -4.28 -3.79
N GLU A 6 -4.60 -3.94 -4.96
CA GLU A 6 -4.04 -4.33 -6.25
C GLU A 6 -3.31 -3.15 -6.88
N ILE A 7 -2.20 -3.43 -7.55
CA ILE A 7 -1.44 -2.42 -8.27
C ILE A 7 -1.13 -2.87 -9.69
N SER A 8 -1.08 -1.89 -10.59
CA SER A 8 -0.53 -2.03 -11.93
C SER A 8 0.38 -0.83 -12.18
N ALA A 9 1.57 -1.09 -12.69
CA ALA A 9 2.59 -0.08 -12.93
C ALA A 9 3.47 -0.51 -14.10
N ARG A 10 4.11 0.47 -14.74
CA ARG A 10 5.16 0.21 -15.74
C ARG A 10 6.52 0.26 -15.06
N LEU A 11 7.22 -0.86 -15.06
CA LEU A 11 8.59 -0.98 -14.58
C LEU A 11 9.56 -0.82 -15.74
N SER A 12 10.67 -0.13 -15.48
CA SER A 12 11.81 -0.05 -16.38
C SER A 12 13.07 -0.31 -15.57
N ASN A 13 13.83 -1.34 -15.96
CA ASN A 13 15.01 -1.82 -15.23
C ASN A 13 14.76 -2.28 -13.78
N ILE A 14 13.51 -2.57 -13.42
CA ILE A 14 13.10 -3.07 -12.09
C ILE A 14 12.56 -4.50 -12.26
N ALA A 15 13.14 -5.44 -11.52
CA ALA A 15 12.72 -6.84 -11.47
C ALA A 15 11.53 -7.03 -10.53
N THR A 16 11.60 -6.46 -9.34
CA THR A 16 10.53 -6.56 -8.34
C THR A 16 10.35 -5.26 -7.56
N MET A 17 9.11 -5.01 -7.16
CA MET A 17 8.72 -3.92 -6.28
C MET A 17 7.90 -4.48 -5.11
N VAL A 18 8.35 -4.18 -3.90
CA VAL A 18 7.71 -4.62 -2.65
C VAL A 18 7.67 -3.46 -1.64
N PRO A 19 6.75 -3.46 -0.67
CA PRO A 19 6.89 -2.60 0.51
C PRO A 19 8.20 -2.92 1.24
N ASN A 20 8.83 -1.95 1.91
CA ASN A 20 10.18 -2.11 2.48
C ASN A 20 10.34 -3.31 3.43
N GLY A 21 9.34 -3.65 4.23
CA GLY A 21 9.34 -4.85 5.07
C GLY A 21 8.80 -6.11 4.40
N GLY A 22 8.33 -6.01 3.16
CA GLY A 22 7.68 -7.10 2.42
C GLY A 22 6.15 -6.94 2.38
N ALA A 23 5.49 -7.82 1.63
CA ALA A 23 4.03 -7.82 1.48
C ALA A 23 3.30 -8.27 2.76
N ASP A 24 3.99 -9.02 3.63
CA ASP A 24 3.42 -9.63 4.84
C ASP A 24 3.89 -8.97 6.13
N ASP A 25 4.67 -7.88 6.05
CA ASP A 25 5.14 -7.20 7.25
C ASP A 25 4.04 -6.34 7.86
N GLU A 26 3.51 -6.82 8.99
CA GLU A 26 2.52 -6.14 9.83
C GLU A 26 3.05 -4.84 10.48
N ASN A 27 4.34 -4.51 10.33
CA ASN A 27 4.95 -3.28 10.85
C ASN A 27 5.38 -2.27 9.76
N THR A 28 5.28 -2.61 8.46
CA THR A 28 5.48 -1.69 7.33
C THR A 28 4.38 -0.62 7.16
N PRO A 29 4.66 0.67 7.43
CA PRO A 29 3.62 1.69 7.48
C PRO A 29 2.86 1.85 6.15
N HIS A 30 1.53 1.73 6.18
CA HIS A 30 0.65 1.90 5.01
C HIS A 30 -0.07 3.24 5.01
N PHE A 31 -0.25 3.89 3.87
CA PHE A 31 -0.74 5.26 3.81
C PHE A 31 -2.13 5.29 3.19
N PHE A 32 -3.14 4.95 3.99
CA PHE A 32 -4.52 4.95 3.52
C PHE A 32 -5.24 6.26 3.82
N LYS A 33 -6.03 6.70 2.84
CA LYS A 33 -7.16 7.59 3.09
C LYS A 33 -8.36 6.70 3.43
N LEU A 34 -8.96 6.90 4.61
CA LEU A 34 -10.02 6.04 5.10
C LEU A 34 -11.38 6.75 5.05
N HIS A 35 -12.44 5.97 4.90
CA HIS A 35 -13.81 6.44 5.07
C HIS A 35 -14.56 5.56 6.09
N CYS A 36 -15.34 6.21 6.94
CA CYS A 36 -16.17 5.53 7.93
C CYS A 36 -17.37 4.87 7.24
N GLN A 37 -17.52 3.56 7.41
CA GLN A 37 -18.61 2.79 6.79
C GLN A 37 -19.98 3.24 7.30
N ASN A 38 -20.06 3.71 8.54
CA ASN A 38 -21.32 4.11 9.17
C ASN A 38 -21.84 5.50 8.74
N CYS A 39 -20.95 6.49 8.58
CA CYS A 39 -21.37 7.89 8.36
C CYS A 39 -20.67 8.58 7.18
N GLN A 40 -19.85 7.85 6.44
CA GLN A 40 -19.15 8.26 5.23
C GLN A 40 -18.16 9.43 5.42
N GLU A 41 -17.81 9.74 6.67
CA GLU A 41 -16.78 10.74 6.98
C GLU A 41 -15.40 10.24 6.54
N LEU A 42 -14.65 11.10 5.84
CA LEU A 42 -13.29 10.83 5.41
C LEU A 42 -12.28 11.17 6.50
N SER A 43 -11.22 10.38 6.61
CA SER A 43 -10.08 10.71 7.47
C SER A 43 -9.38 11.96 6.93
N LYS A 44 -9.08 12.90 7.82
CA LYS A 44 -8.33 14.12 7.45
C LYS A 44 -6.84 13.87 7.22
N ARG A 45 -6.32 12.73 7.67
CA ARG A 45 -4.91 12.33 7.55
C ARG A 45 -4.83 11.03 6.77
N GLN A 46 -3.72 10.87 6.04
CA GLN A 46 -3.27 9.55 5.62
C GLN A 46 -2.77 8.84 6.87
N CYS A 47 -3.41 7.74 7.22
CA CYS A 47 -3.20 7.06 8.49
C CYS A 47 -2.39 5.79 8.26
N VAL A 48 -1.37 5.62 9.11
CA VAL A 48 -0.45 4.49 9.15
C VAL A 48 -0.83 3.56 10.28
N TYR A 49 -1.20 2.30 9.97
CA TYR A 49 -1.53 1.26 10.96
C TYR A 49 -2.57 1.66 11.99
N ILE A 50 -3.79 1.95 11.56
CA ILE A 50 -4.70 2.63 12.47
C ILE A 50 -6.03 1.91 12.63
N SER A 51 -6.22 1.57 13.90
CA SER A 51 -7.49 1.58 14.57
C SER A 51 -7.79 2.99 15.11
N GLU A 52 -8.88 3.62 14.66
CA GLU A 52 -9.26 4.99 15.05
C GLU A 52 -10.77 5.12 15.22
N SER A 53 -11.18 6.03 16.10
CA SER A 53 -12.57 6.47 16.21
C SER A 53 -12.91 7.53 15.17
N CYS A 54 -13.96 7.28 14.39
CA CYS A 54 -14.54 8.25 13.45
C CYS A 54 -14.84 9.58 14.16
N LYS A 55 -14.32 10.69 13.63
CA LYS A 55 -14.46 12.01 14.27
C LYS A 55 -15.91 12.50 14.35
N LYS A 56 -16.75 12.07 13.41
CA LYS A 56 -18.18 12.44 13.30
C LYS A 56 -19.08 11.56 14.17
N CYS A 57 -19.13 10.25 13.91
CA CYS A 57 -20.06 9.34 14.59
C CYS A 57 -19.46 8.58 15.79
N LYS A 58 -18.16 8.79 16.09
CA LYS A 58 -17.42 8.19 17.22
C LYS A 58 -17.27 6.68 17.21
N LYS A 59 -17.81 5.97 16.21
CA LYS A 59 -17.53 4.55 16.01
C LYS A 59 -16.03 4.30 15.86
N TYR A 60 -15.54 3.28 16.56
CA TYR A 60 -14.18 2.78 16.42
C TYR A 60 -14.12 1.80 15.25
N GLY A 61 -13.07 1.87 14.46
CA GLY A 61 -12.83 0.91 13.39
C GLY A 61 -11.34 0.62 13.21
N THR A 62 -11.04 -0.47 12.52
CA THR A 62 -9.69 -1.03 12.34
C THR A 62 -9.42 -1.34 10.88
N VAL A 63 -8.15 -1.28 10.49
CA VAL A 63 -7.64 -1.77 9.20
C VAL A 63 -6.38 -2.56 9.49
N THR A 64 -6.46 -3.88 9.36
CA THR A 64 -5.39 -4.82 9.76
C THR A 64 -4.90 -5.60 8.56
N LEU A 65 -3.59 -5.70 8.37
CA LEU A 65 -3.00 -6.53 7.32
C LEU A 65 -3.34 -8.01 7.59
N THR A 66 -3.67 -8.76 6.53
CA THR A 66 -3.81 -10.21 6.57
C THR A 66 -2.62 -10.83 5.82
N PRO A 67 -1.61 -11.35 6.52
CA PRO A 67 -0.43 -11.96 5.90
C PRO A 67 -0.76 -13.19 5.04
N GLY A 68 0.07 -13.45 4.03
CA GLY A 68 0.01 -14.64 3.17
C GLY A 68 -0.89 -14.51 1.94
N TYR A 69 -1.52 -13.36 1.72
CA TYR A 69 -2.41 -13.10 0.59
C TYR A 69 -1.81 -12.13 -0.44
N GLY A 70 -0.72 -11.48 -0.10
CA GLY A 70 -0.01 -10.54 -0.95
C GLY A 70 1.20 -11.17 -1.66
N ARG A 71 1.69 -10.51 -2.71
CA ARG A 71 2.98 -10.86 -3.33
C ARG A 71 3.69 -9.64 -3.91
N PRO A 72 5.01 -9.72 -4.12
CA PRO A 72 5.74 -8.73 -4.90
C PRO A 72 5.12 -8.46 -6.28
N PHE A 73 5.17 -7.21 -6.72
CA PHE A 73 4.89 -6.83 -8.10
C PHE A 73 6.15 -7.03 -8.94
N THR A 74 6.04 -7.70 -10.07
CA THR A 74 7.19 -8.13 -10.88
C THR A 74 7.25 -7.44 -12.24
N ALA A 75 8.39 -7.56 -12.93
CA ALA A 75 8.53 -7.15 -14.32
C ALA A 75 7.49 -7.82 -15.24
N GLU A 76 7.15 -9.08 -15.00
CA GLU A 76 6.13 -9.83 -15.75
C GLU A 76 4.72 -9.21 -15.57
N ASP A 77 4.37 -8.81 -14.34
CA ASP A 77 3.10 -8.10 -14.09
C ASP A 77 3.04 -6.77 -14.84
N SER A 78 4.15 -6.05 -14.86
CA SER A 78 4.29 -4.79 -15.60
C SER A 78 4.17 -4.99 -17.12
N GLU A 79 4.82 -6.02 -17.68
CA GLU A 79 4.80 -6.32 -19.11
C GLU A 79 3.42 -6.78 -19.59
N SER A 80 2.74 -7.60 -18.79
CA SER A 80 1.37 -8.03 -19.06
C SER A 80 0.34 -6.92 -18.85
N GLY A 81 0.70 -5.85 -18.13
CA GLY A 81 -0.23 -4.81 -17.70
C GLY A 81 -1.24 -5.29 -16.65
N ALA A 82 -1.00 -6.46 -16.05
CA ALA A 82 -1.89 -7.07 -15.08
C ALA A 82 -1.92 -6.28 -13.76
N TYR A 83 -3.03 -6.42 -13.05
CA TYR A 83 -3.10 -6.03 -11.65
C TYR A 83 -2.56 -7.18 -10.81
N ALA A 84 -1.61 -6.88 -9.91
CA ALA A 84 -1.11 -7.86 -8.96
C ALA A 84 -1.66 -7.61 -7.55
N PRO A 85 -2.04 -8.67 -6.82
CA PRO A 85 -2.48 -8.58 -5.43
C PRO A 85 -1.29 -8.33 -4.51
N LEU A 86 -1.15 -7.11 -4.01
CA LEU A 86 0.00 -6.73 -3.22
C LEU A 86 -0.18 -7.07 -1.74
N MET A 87 -1.33 -6.74 -1.16
CA MET A 87 -1.64 -6.90 0.26
C MET A 87 -3.14 -7.03 0.47
N LEU A 88 -3.57 -7.84 1.45
CA LEU A 88 -4.96 -7.97 1.85
C LEU A 88 -5.17 -7.36 3.24
N PHE A 89 -6.23 -6.58 3.41
CA PHE A 89 -6.59 -5.98 4.68
C PHE A 89 -7.96 -6.46 5.15
N ASP A 90 -8.09 -6.75 6.44
CA ASP A 90 -9.39 -6.88 7.09
C ASP A 90 -9.77 -5.55 7.76
N CYS A 91 -10.95 -5.07 7.41
CA CYS A 91 -11.44 -3.73 7.68
C CYS A 91 -12.72 -3.83 8.51
N ASP A 92 -12.74 -3.19 9.68
CA ASP A 92 -13.92 -3.09 10.55
C ASP A 92 -14.31 -1.61 10.73
N GLU A 93 -15.58 -1.27 10.45
CA GLU A 93 -16.17 0.09 10.54
C GLU A 93 -15.48 1.23 9.76
N MET A 94 -14.27 1.02 9.25
CA MET A 94 -13.44 1.93 8.47
C MET A 94 -12.85 1.18 7.28
N ALA A 95 -12.82 1.79 6.10
CA ALA A 95 -12.25 1.15 4.92
C ALA A 95 -11.39 2.11 4.09
N PRO A 96 -10.38 1.59 3.36
CA PRO A 96 -9.64 2.37 2.38
C PRO A 96 -10.53 2.96 1.28
N GLU A 97 -10.38 4.26 1.01
CA GLU A 97 -10.87 4.92 -0.20
C GLU A 97 -9.74 5.07 -1.24
N GLY A 98 -8.49 5.12 -0.78
CA GLY A 98 -7.33 5.20 -1.66
C GLY A 98 -6.02 4.95 -0.91
N TYR A 99 -5.00 4.59 -1.68
CA TYR A 99 -3.64 4.34 -1.18
C TYR A 99 -2.68 5.44 -1.67
N GLY A 100 -1.94 6.04 -0.74
CA GLY A 100 -0.87 6.98 -1.04
C GLY A 100 0.43 6.23 -1.31
N PHE A 101 0.88 6.19 -2.57
CA PHE A 101 2.21 5.68 -2.90
C PHE A 101 3.29 6.67 -2.43
N ASN A 102 4.29 6.22 -1.69
CA ASN A 102 5.32 7.07 -1.07
C ASN A 102 6.71 6.41 -1.06
N GLY A 103 7.65 6.87 -0.22
CA GLY A 103 9.02 6.35 -0.14
C GLY A 103 9.20 4.98 0.55
N GLY A 104 8.13 4.31 1.00
CA GLY A 104 8.19 3.05 1.77
C GLY A 104 8.41 1.79 0.94
N TRP A 105 9.04 1.87 -0.24
CA TRP A 105 9.12 0.76 -1.20
C TRP A 105 10.55 0.37 -1.50
N LYS A 106 10.76 -0.95 -1.58
CA LYS A 106 12.00 -1.59 -1.98
C LYS A 106 11.88 -2.07 -3.42
N LEU A 107 12.83 -1.64 -4.23
CA LEU A 107 12.95 -2.03 -5.64
C LEU A 107 14.17 -2.93 -5.80
N THR A 108 14.01 -4.04 -6.53
CA THR A 108 15.12 -4.88 -6.98
C THR A 108 15.27 -4.66 -8.48
N THR A 109 16.46 -4.40 -8.98
CA THR A 109 16.72 -4.15 -10.41
C THR A 109 17.02 -5.45 -11.17
N VAL A 110 16.79 -5.47 -12.48
CA VAL A 110 17.09 -6.64 -13.36
C VAL A 110 18.58 -6.83 -13.66
N ILE A 111 19.47 -6.00 -13.09
CA ILE A 111 20.91 -6.02 -13.38
C ILE A 111 21.68 -6.12 -12.06
N SER A 112 22.53 -7.15 -11.93
CA SER A 112 23.48 -7.28 -10.82
C SER A 112 24.31 -6.01 -10.73
N THR A 113 24.31 -5.37 -9.56
CA THR A 113 24.98 -4.10 -9.25
C THR A 113 24.45 -2.91 -10.04
N SER A 114 23.50 -2.17 -9.45
CA SER A 114 23.56 -0.71 -9.33
C SER A 114 22.38 -0.20 -8.51
N ASN A 115 22.65 0.29 -7.30
CA ASN A 115 21.72 1.10 -6.53
C ASN A 115 21.66 2.49 -7.16
N PHE A 116 20.49 2.93 -7.63
CA PHE A 116 20.28 4.35 -7.94
C PHE A 116 19.10 4.88 -7.15
N ILE A 117 19.41 5.73 -6.16
CA ILE A 117 18.54 6.85 -5.79
C ILE A 117 19.33 8.11 -6.14
N ILE A 118 18.99 8.76 -7.25
CA ILE A 118 19.49 10.10 -7.57
C ILE A 118 18.36 11.07 -7.28
N PHE A 119 18.49 11.85 -6.20
CA PHE A 119 17.73 13.08 -6.03
C PHE A 119 18.48 14.20 -6.77
N ALA A 120 17.94 14.66 -7.89
CA ALA A 120 18.37 15.90 -8.51
C ALA A 120 17.36 17.00 -8.14
N PRO A 121 17.69 17.94 -7.23
CA PRO A 121 16.89 19.14 -7.07
C PRO A 121 17.12 20.04 -8.29
N HIS A 122 16.04 20.39 -8.98
CA HIS A 122 16.06 21.54 -9.88
C HIS A 122 16.02 22.81 -9.02
N TYR A 123 17.08 23.61 -9.11
CA TYR A 123 17.04 25.05 -8.81
C TYR A 123 16.62 25.80 -10.06
#